data_AF-A0A4Z1GBN8-F1
#
_entry.id   AF-A0A4Z1GBN8-F1
#
_cell.length_a   1.000
_cell.length_b   1.000
_cell.length_c   1.000
_cell.angle_alpha   90.00
_cell.angle_beta   90.00
_cell.angle_gamma   90.00
#
_symmetry.space_group_name_H-M   'P 1'
#
loop_
_entity.id
_entity.type
_entity.pdbx_description
1 polymer ?
#
loop_
_entity_poly.entity_id
_entity_poly.type
_entity_poly.pdbx_seq_one_letter_code
_entity_poly.pdbx_strand_id
1 'polypeptide(L)'
;MDSSSTDSSSVITDSSLATLKLRFKSSKQFWRLFRRGFIRWLITFVLISLLYVTIRVVSKDQDMAEGEKQFFNAVSLYLVLMIGMSLTFGFEAMAIDLRWWILSRKERSLRDIDIILHADSLTTVSSLLGRKVWYKIRHFTWDWDLGTMIMSCLLWILLNIGAQVAIASVGLTYSVDTAEKMAHMSRGIVSYPNMTQFFPVKLPNGRASINNLGAQQYTANSFGMMALNFWSTTQPIPEPATIYKSGLTADLFGVNKRSWVFVFMDTSSDGLTSAYSDRAIESTSSCESYPVLEGGNGNFTNLNISKKENSEAFKVKLPIAAGPDQTTFFTNPFSTCGEGCSIVEALEASANEPWYYKCNITVGPVINAQNANQSVSLPLRHMSSAAIALQGYAANPELDDTQYRIYVSQSTYGYPRNGSAEDFGYQISYFAIGAIAAAANSNNPSIYAIGDRPVIGTQLKITQHALLLGLLIGLVSVQAVCFITTAFVANRVVVKDESIFSTASILRPVMNSLGDHGNVAEGEQICEVLSHLMLRYTAVQDEKDRSVWRVGLSNAERLKRFPDLKMYD
;
A
#
# COMPACT_ATOMS: atom_id res chain seq x y z
N MET A 1 -62.51 -55.31 -34.91
CA MET A 1 -61.82 -55.02 -33.64
C MET A 1 -61.35 -56.35 -33.12
N ASP A 2 -60.06 -56.63 -33.28
CA ASP A 2 -59.23 -57.19 -32.20
C ASP A 2 -57.78 -56.98 -32.61
N SER A 3 -57.13 -56.14 -31.82
CA SER A 3 -55.86 -55.49 -32.06
C SER A 3 -54.71 -56.40 -31.65
N SER A 4 -53.87 -56.71 -32.64
CA SER A 4 -52.50 -57.19 -32.45
C SER A 4 -51.64 -56.12 -31.79
N SER A 5 -51.19 -56.35 -30.56
CA SER A 5 -50.07 -55.62 -29.95
C SER A 5 -48.83 -56.50 -30.02
N THR A 6 -48.04 -56.30 -31.06
CA THR A 6 -46.64 -56.70 -31.16
C THR A 6 -45.83 -56.03 -30.07
N ASP A 7 -45.42 -56.81 -29.06
CA ASP A 7 -44.50 -56.34 -28.03
C ASP A 7 -43.06 -56.56 -28.55
N SER A 8 -42.53 -55.49 -29.15
CA SER A 8 -41.17 -55.40 -29.63
C SER A 8 -40.21 -55.28 -28.44
N SER A 9 -39.81 -56.42 -27.87
CA SER A 9 -38.63 -56.51 -27.03
C SER A 9 -37.41 -56.29 -27.92
N SER A 10 -36.90 -55.05 -27.95
CA SER A 10 -35.64 -54.70 -28.58
C SER A 10 -34.50 -55.37 -27.80
N VAL A 11 -34.24 -56.64 -28.11
CA VAL A 11 -33.03 -57.35 -27.70
C VAL A 11 -31.86 -56.57 -28.30
N ILE A 12 -31.10 -55.89 -27.44
CA ILE A 12 -29.83 -55.27 -27.81
C ILE A 12 -28.97 -56.38 -28.43
N THR A 13 -28.75 -56.33 -29.75
CA THR A 13 -27.99 -57.33 -30.49
C THR A 13 -26.57 -57.44 -29.92
N ASP A 14 -26.05 -58.65 -29.73
CA ASP A 14 -24.71 -58.93 -29.19
C ASP A 14 -23.58 -58.16 -29.90
N SER A 15 -23.78 -57.79 -31.17
CA SER A 15 -22.86 -56.95 -31.95
C SER A 15 -22.72 -55.51 -31.42
N SER A 16 -23.80 -54.91 -30.90
CA SER A 16 -23.82 -53.57 -30.30
C SER A 16 -23.28 -53.53 -28.86
N LEU A 17 -23.33 -54.67 -28.16
CA LEU A 17 -22.63 -54.89 -26.88
C LEU A 17 -21.14 -55.20 -27.10
N ALA A 18 -20.79 -55.86 -28.21
CA ALA A 18 -19.40 -56.15 -28.57
C ALA A 18 -18.58 -54.88 -28.91
N THR A 19 -19.20 -53.84 -29.46
CA THR A 19 -18.56 -52.53 -29.71
C THR A 19 -18.31 -51.72 -28.43
N LEU A 20 -18.96 -52.06 -27.31
CA LEU A 20 -18.72 -51.47 -25.98
C LEU A 20 -17.48 -52.05 -25.26
N LYS A 21 -16.75 -52.99 -25.89
CA LYS A 21 -15.45 -53.52 -25.41
C LYS A 21 -14.35 -52.46 -25.53
N LEU A 22 -14.36 -51.49 -24.62
CA LEU A 22 -13.37 -50.41 -24.56
C LEU A 22 -11.97 -50.95 -24.21
N ARG A 23 -11.01 -50.71 -25.11
CA ARG A 23 -9.58 -51.00 -24.91
C ARG A 23 -9.01 -50.15 -23.76
N PHE A 24 -8.69 -50.77 -22.63
CA PHE A 24 -7.92 -50.12 -21.57
C PHE A 24 -6.46 -49.96 -22.01
N LYS A 25 -6.02 -48.71 -22.15
CA LYS A 25 -4.60 -48.36 -22.36
C LYS A 25 -4.16 -47.43 -21.23
N SER A 26 -3.23 -47.88 -20.40
CA SER A 26 -2.74 -47.10 -19.26
C SER A 26 -2.26 -45.69 -19.67
N SER A 27 -1.54 -45.55 -20.80
CA SER A 27 -1.10 -44.22 -21.29
C SER A 27 -2.25 -43.27 -21.64
N LYS A 28 -3.34 -43.77 -22.24
CA LYS A 28 -4.52 -42.95 -22.60
C LYS A 28 -5.30 -42.52 -21.36
N GLN A 29 -5.41 -43.37 -20.34
CA GLN A 29 -6.05 -43.01 -19.07
C GLN A 29 -5.22 -41.97 -18.32
N PHE A 30 -3.90 -42.15 -18.23
CA PHE A 30 -3.01 -41.18 -17.61
C PHE A 30 -3.18 -39.78 -18.20
N TRP A 31 -3.10 -39.64 -19.54
CA TRP A 31 -3.27 -38.34 -20.19
C TRP A 31 -4.67 -37.75 -20.03
N ARG A 32 -5.71 -38.60 -19.96
CA ARG A 32 -7.08 -38.14 -19.69
C ARG A 32 -7.21 -37.55 -18.28
N LEU A 33 -6.69 -38.25 -17.27
CA LEU A 33 -6.70 -37.80 -15.87
C LEU A 33 -5.83 -36.55 -15.69
N PHE A 34 -4.62 -36.57 -16.27
CA PHE A 34 -3.71 -35.44 -16.25
C PHE A 34 -4.34 -34.20 -16.88
N ARG A 35 -4.97 -34.32 -18.07
CA ARG A 35 -5.64 -33.19 -18.73
C ARG A 35 -6.80 -32.63 -17.91
N ARG A 36 -7.62 -33.50 -17.29
CA ARG A 36 -8.71 -33.05 -16.41
C ARG A 36 -8.16 -32.29 -15.19
N GLY A 37 -7.11 -32.80 -14.54
CA GLY A 37 -6.44 -32.12 -13.44
C GLY A 37 -5.77 -30.81 -13.84
N PHE A 38 -5.10 -30.78 -14.98
CA PHE A 38 -4.41 -29.61 -15.52
C PHE A 38 -5.37 -28.46 -15.85
N ILE A 39 -6.54 -28.75 -16.43
CA ILE A 39 -7.55 -27.71 -16.72
C ILE A 39 -8.02 -27.05 -15.42
N ARG A 40 -8.29 -27.83 -14.37
CA ARG A 40 -8.72 -27.31 -13.06
C ARG A 40 -7.62 -26.47 -12.40
N TRP A 41 -6.38 -26.96 -12.45
CA TRP A 41 -5.22 -26.22 -11.97
C TRP A 41 -5.02 -24.89 -12.72
N LEU A 42 -5.18 -24.89 -14.05
CA LEU A 42 -5.06 -23.69 -14.87
C LEU A 42 -6.11 -22.63 -14.50
N ILE A 43 -7.35 -23.04 -14.23
CA ILE A 43 -8.41 -22.13 -13.76
C ILE A 43 -7.98 -21.46 -12.44
N THR A 44 -7.52 -22.24 -11.47
CA THR A 44 -7.04 -21.69 -10.19
C THR A 44 -5.84 -20.76 -10.38
N PHE A 45 -4.89 -21.11 -11.25
CA PHE A 45 -3.75 -20.27 -11.58
C PHE A 45 -4.15 -18.91 -12.17
N VAL A 46 -5.12 -18.89 -13.09
CA VAL A 46 -5.65 -17.66 -13.69
C VAL A 46 -6.32 -16.77 -12.64
N LEU A 47 -7.14 -17.35 -11.76
CA LEU A 47 -7.80 -16.61 -10.67
C LEU A 47 -6.79 -16.00 -9.69
N ILE A 48 -5.76 -16.76 -9.30
CA ILE A 48 -4.68 -16.27 -8.43
C ILE A 48 -3.89 -15.15 -9.12
N SER A 49 -3.63 -15.27 -10.42
CA SER A 49 -2.95 -14.25 -11.20
C SER A 49 -3.77 -12.96 -11.27
N LEU A 50 -5.08 -13.05 -11.49
CA LEU A 50 -6.00 -11.91 -11.49
C LEU A 50 -6.04 -11.19 -10.14
N LEU A 51 -6.05 -11.95 -9.04
CA LEU A 51 -5.97 -11.38 -7.68
C LEU A 51 -4.66 -10.63 -7.47
N TYR A 52 -3.53 -11.24 -7.84
CA TYR A 52 -2.22 -10.60 -7.71
C TYR A 52 -2.10 -9.32 -8.55
N VAL A 53 -2.59 -9.34 -9.79
CA VAL A 53 -2.57 -8.15 -10.67
C VAL A 53 -3.42 -7.03 -10.08
N THR A 54 -4.64 -7.33 -9.61
CA THR A 54 -5.52 -6.34 -8.96
C THR A 54 -4.84 -5.67 -7.77
N ILE A 55 -4.22 -6.47 -6.88
CA ILE A 55 -3.46 -5.96 -5.73
C ILE A 55 -2.28 -5.10 -6.17
N ARG A 56 -1.54 -5.50 -7.22
CA ARG A 56 -0.35 -4.77 -7.69
C ARG A 56 -0.65 -3.47 -8.42
N VAL A 57 -1.74 -3.41 -9.18
CA VAL A 57 -2.17 -2.18 -9.85
C VAL A 57 -2.59 -1.17 -8.81
N VAL A 58 -3.49 -1.55 -7.90
CA VAL A 58 -4.02 -0.65 -6.87
C VAL A 58 -2.93 -0.25 -5.85
N SER A 59 -1.95 -1.11 -5.57
CA SER A 59 -0.81 -0.76 -4.72
C SER A 59 0.14 0.28 -5.33
N LYS A 60 0.10 0.51 -6.65
CA LYS A 60 0.90 1.56 -7.29
C LYS A 60 0.22 2.93 -7.22
N ASP A 61 -1.09 2.97 -7.13
CA ASP A 61 -1.84 4.21 -7.00
C ASP A 61 -1.63 4.75 -5.58
N GLN A 62 -1.04 5.95 -5.50
CA GLN A 62 -0.65 6.56 -4.22
C GLN A 62 -1.84 7.16 -3.46
N ASP A 63 -2.99 7.26 -4.11
CA ASP A 63 -4.21 7.82 -3.56
C ASP A 63 -5.42 7.06 -4.13
N MET A 64 -6.18 6.40 -3.26
CA MET A 64 -7.45 5.77 -3.61
C MET A 64 -8.62 6.58 -3.06
N ALA A 65 -9.55 6.91 -3.93
CA ALA A 65 -10.83 7.48 -3.53
C ALA A 65 -11.69 6.46 -2.76
N GLU A 66 -12.66 6.95 -1.98
CA GLU A 66 -13.53 6.09 -1.16
C GLU A 66 -14.35 5.09 -1.99
N GLY A 67 -14.82 5.50 -3.17
CA GLY A 67 -15.52 4.62 -4.12
C GLY A 67 -14.62 3.52 -4.69
N GLU A 68 -13.36 3.85 -4.99
CA GLU A 68 -12.36 2.90 -5.51
C GLU A 68 -11.99 1.85 -4.46
N LYS A 69 -11.91 2.26 -3.19
CA LYS A 69 -11.71 1.35 -2.05
C LYS A 69 -12.83 0.33 -1.93
N GLN A 70 -14.10 0.75 -2.03
CA GLN A 70 -15.24 -0.17 -1.97
C GLN A 70 -15.22 -1.15 -3.14
N PHE A 71 -14.93 -0.67 -4.34
CA PHE A 71 -14.81 -1.51 -5.53
C PHE A 71 -13.68 -2.54 -5.42
N PHE A 72 -12.48 -2.11 -5.00
CA PHE A 72 -11.34 -3.00 -4.77
C PHE A 72 -11.64 -4.10 -3.76
N ASN A 73 -12.27 -3.75 -2.64
CA ASN A 73 -12.64 -4.71 -1.61
C ASN A 73 -13.66 -5.74 -2.12
N ALA A 74 -14.65 -5.30 -2.89
CA ALA A 74 -15.65 -6.20 -3.48
C ALA A 74 -15.02 -7.18 -4.49
N VAL A 75 -14.19 -6.67 -5.40
CA VAL A 75 -13.49 -7.50 -6.41
C VAL A 75 -12.53 -8.50 -5.75
N SER A 76 -11.74 -8.04 -4.77
CA SER A 76 -10.79 -8.90 -4.06
C SER A 76 -11.50 -10.01 -3.30
N LEU A 77 -12.59 -9.70 -2.59
CA LEU A 77 -13.41 -10.69 -1.89
C LEU A 77 -13.99 -11.74 -2.85
N TYR A 78 -14.53 -11.30 -3.99
CA TYR A 78 -15.08 -12.21 -5.00
C TYR A 78 -14.00 -13.16 -5.55
N LEU A 79 -12.83 -12.64 -5.89
CA LEU A 79 -11.71 -13.45 -6.39
C LEU A 79 -11.22 -14.47 -5.34
N VAL A 80 -11.10 -14.06 -4.07
CA VAL A 80 -10.71 -14.94 -2.96
C VAL A 80 -11.71 -16.09 -2.79
N LEU A 81 -13.02 -15.82 -2.83
CA LEU A 81 -14.06 -16.84 -2.76
C LEU A 81 -14.01 -17.81 -3.96
N MET A 82 -13.83 -17.28 -5.17
CA MET A 82 -13.69 -18.09 -6.39
C MET A 82 -12.47 -19.00 -6.35
N ILE A 83 -11.33 -18.51 -5.85
CA ILE A 83 -10.12 -19.32 -5.66
C ILE A 83 -10.41 -20.45 -4.65
N GLY A 84 -11.04 -20.13 -3.51
CA GLY A 84 -11.43 -21.12 -2.50
C GLY A 84 -12.33 -22.23 -3.04
N MET A 85 -13.35 -21.87 -3.82
CA MET A 85 -14.23 -22.86 -4.47
C MET A 85 -13.48 -23.70 -5.51
N SER A 86 -12.61 -23.08 -6.32
CA SER A 86 -11.83 -23.80 -7.34
C SER A 86 -10.90 -24.84 -6.74
N LEU A 87 -10.31 -24.57 -5.56
CA LEU A 87 -9.46 -25.51 -4.84
C LEU A 87 -10.28 -26.68 -4.29
N THR A 88 -11.41 -26.41 -3.63
CA THR A 88 -12.28 -27.47 -3.09
C THR A 88 -12.74 -28.41 -4.19
N PHE A 89 -13.31 -27.90 -5.29
CA PHE A 89 -13.73 -28.75 -6.42
C PHE A 89 -12.55 -29.46 -7.10
N GLY A 90 -11.39 -28.79 -7.14
CA GLY A 90 -10.16 -29.37 -7.65
C GLY A 90 -9.74 -30.59 -6.85
N PHE A 91 -9.69 -30.45 -5.54
CA PHE A 91 -9.38 -31.54 -4.63
C PHE A 91 -10.44 -32.63 -4.72
N GLU A 92 -11.74 -32.32 -4.62
CA GLU A 92 -12.82 -33.32 -4.52
C GLU A 92 -12.75 -34.31 -5.67
N ALA A 93 -12.52 -33.79 -6.87
CA ALA A 93 -12.38 -34.64 -8.04
C ALA A 93 -11.09 -35.49 -8.02
N MET A 94 -10.01 -35.03 -7.38
CA MET A 94 -8.83 -35.87 -7.15
C MET A 94 -9.14 -37.02 -6.18
N ALA A 95 -9.94 -36.78 -5.14
CA ALA A 95 -10.38 -37.83 -4.22
C ALA A 95 -11.26 -38.87 -4.91
N ILE A 96 -12.17 -38.43 -5.79
CA ILE A 96 -13.01 -39.30 -6.63
C ILE A 96 -12.15 -40.19 -7.54
N ASP A 97 -11.08 -39.66 -8.14
CA ASP A 97 -10.17 -40.45 -8.96
C ASP A 97 -9.34 -41.44 -8.12
N LEU A 98 -8.90 -41.03 -6.92
CA LEU A 98 -8.11 -41.86 -5.99
C LEU A 98 -8.91 -43.00 -5.34
N ARG A 99 -10.24 -42.86 -5.20
CA ARG A 99 -11.08 -43.87 -4.50
C ARG A 99 -10.92 -45.27 -5.08
N TRP A 100 -10.78 -45.38 -6.40
CA TRP A 100 -10.59 -46.65 -7.10
C TRP A 100 -9.29 -47.36 -6.71
N TRP A 101 -8.22 -46.57 -6.54
CA TRP A 101 -6.94 -47.09 -6.08
C TRP A 101 -6.98 -47.50 -4.61
N ILE A 102 -7.70 -46.76 -3.76
CA ILE A 102 -7.87 -47.10 -2.34
C ILE A 102 -8.67 -48.40 -2.19
N LEU A 103 -9.73 -48.58 -3.00
CA LEU A 103 -10.58 -49.78 -3.01
C LEU A 103 -9.87 -51.03 -3.57
N SER A 104 -8.84 -50.87 -4.41
CA SER A 104 -8.13 -52.01 -4.98
C SER A 104 -7.05 -52.60 -4.06
N ARG A 105 -6.72 -51.93 -2.95
CA ARG A 105 -5.60 -52.33 -2.08
C ARG A 105 -5.91 -53.50 -1.14
N LYS A 106 -7.12 -53.55 -0.59
CA LYS A 106 -7.53 -54.52 0.46
C LYS A 106 -9.02 -54.82 0.36
N GLU A 107 -9.43 -55.99 0.82
CA GLU A 107 -10.83 -56.30 1.08
C GLU A 107 -11.38 -55.43 2.21
N ARG A 108 -12.58 -54.88 2.00
CA ARG A 108 -13.25 -53.99 2.94
C ARG A 108 -14.71 -54.43 3.10
N SER A 109 -15.30 -54.08 4.23
CA SER A 109 -16.73 -54.30 4.46
C SER A 109 -17.54 -53.43 3.50
N LEU A 110 -18.76 -53.88 3.16
CA LEU A 110 -19.67 -53.13 2.29
C LEU A 110 -19.91 -51.69 2.75
N ARG A 111 -20.03 -51.49 4.06
CA ARG A 111 -20.20 -50.15 4.65
C ARG A 111 -18.98 -49.24 4.44
N ASP A 112 -17.77 -49.78 4.55
CA ASP A 112 -16.55 -49.01 4.25
C ASP A 112 -16.45 -48.70 2.74
N ILE A 113 -16.88 -49.62 1.87
CA ILE A 113 -16.89 -49.44 0.42
C ILE A 113 -17.88 -48.35 0.03
N ASP A 114 -19.09 -48.36 0.58
CA ASP A 114 -20.14 -47.37 0.31
C ASP A 114 -19.70 -45.95 0.70
N ILE A 115 -19.05 -45.81 1.86
CA ILE A 115 -18.55 -44.51 2.32
C ILE A 115 -17.35 -44.04 1.47
N ILE A 116 -16.46 -44.93 1.03
CA ILE A 116 -15.35 -44.58 0.12
C ILE A 116 -15.87 -44.23 -1.28
N LEU A 117 -16.99 -44.81 -1.69
CA LEU A 117 -17.63 -44.51 -2.97
C LEU A 117 -18.21 -43.09 -2.98
N HIS A 118 -18.73 -42.64 -1.83
CA HIS A 118 -19.16 -41.26 -1.53
C HIS A 118 -18.02 -40.37 -0.97
N ALA A 119 -16.79 -40.57 -1.44
CA ALA A 119 -15.63 -39.76 -1.04
C ALA A 119 -15.60 -38.34 -1.64
N ASP A 120 -16.61 -37.99 -2.43
CA ASP A 120 -16.85 -36.65 -2.96
C ASP A 120 -17.24 -35.65 -1.84
N SER A 121 -17.81 -36.13 -0.74
CA SER A 121 -18.22 -35.28 0.37
C SER A 121 -17.24 -35.27 1.54
N LEU A 122 -16.80 -34.07 1.94
CA LEU A 122 -15.97 -33.85 3.14
C LEU A 122 -16.67 -34.33 4.43
N THR A 123 -17.99 -34.21 4.52
CA THR A 123 -18.78 -34.62 5.70
C THR A 123 -18.83 -36.14 5.83
N THR A 124 -18.91 -36.83 4.70
CA THR A 124 -18.91 -38.29 4.63
C THR A 124 -17.55 -38.84 5.05
N VAL A 125 -16.45 -38.25 4.56
CA VAL A 125 -15.08 -38.64 4.93
C VAL A 125 -14.75 -38.29 6.40
N SER A 126 -15.25 -37.17 6.93
CA SER A 126 -15.05 -36.81 8.34
C SER A 126 -15.81 -37.72 9.30
N SER A 127 -17.02 -38.16 8.93
CA SER A 127 -17.79 -39.14 9.70
C SER A 127 -17.08 -40.51 9.75
N LEU A 128 -16.45 -40.92 8.65
CA LEU A 128 -15.65 -42.15 8.57
C LEU A 128 -14.42 -42.06 9.48
N LEU A 129 -13.72 -40.93 9.43
CA LEU A 129 -12.57 -40.69 10.29
C LEU A 129 -12.96 -40.77 11.76
N GLY A 130 -14.03 -40.08 12.17
CA GLY A 130 -14.53 -40.10 13.55
C GLY A 130 -14.86 -41.51 14.04
N ARG A 131 -15.55 -42.32 13.22
CA ARG A 131 -15.89 -43.72 13.55
C ARG A 131 -14.65 -44.60 13.69
N LYS A 132 -13.70 -44.52 12.76
CA LYS A 132 -12.48 -45.35 12.76
C LYS A 132 -11.52 -44.95 13.90
N VAL A 133 -11.42 -43.67 14.22
CA VAL A 133 -10.66 -43.16 15.38
C VAL A 133 -11.30 -43.61 16.68
N TRP A 134 -12.62 -43.50 16.81
CA TRP A 134 -13.36 -43.98 17.99
C TRP A 134 -13.19 -45.49 18.20
N TYR A 135 -13.29 -46.29 17.13
CA TYR A 135 -13.07 -47.73 17.18
C TYR A 135 -11.64 -48.06 17.62
N LYS A 136 -10.62 -47.36 17.10
CA LYS A 136 -9.22 -47.56 17.47
C LYS A 136 -8.93 -47.19 18.94
N ILE A 137 -9.50 -46.10 19.43
CA ILE A 137 -9.39 -45.66 20.83
C ILE A 137 -10.07 -46.68 21.76
N ARG A 138 -11.24 -47.19 21.37
CA ARG A 138 -12.04 -48.13 22.18
C ARG A 138 -11.47 -49.55 22.21
N HIS A 139 -10.89 -50.04 21.11
CA HIS A 139 -10.43 -51.43 21.00
C HIS A 139 -8.91 -51.61 21.11
N PHE A 140 -8.12 -50.52 21.23
CA PHE A 140 -6.65 -50.54 21.40
C PHE A 140 -5.94 -51.53 20.45
N THR A 141 -6.43 -51.68 19.23
CA THR A 141 -5.86 -52.59 18.23
C THR A 141 -4.78 -51.87 17.42
N TRP A 142 -3.58 -52.43 17.39
CA TRP A 142 -2.42 -51.88 16.67
C TRP A 142 -2.33 -52.45 15.25
N ASP A 143 -3.36 -52.19 14.44
CA ASP A 143 -3.37 -52.57 13.02
C ASP A 143 -2.80 -51.42 12.16
N TRP A 144 -1.69 -51.69 11.46
CA TRP A 144 -0.97 -50.72 10.63
C TRP A 144 -1.83 -50.21 9.45
N ASP A 145 -2.71 -51.06 8.92
CA ASP A 145 -3.55 -50.70 7.76
C ASP A 145 -4.64 -49.70 8.13
N LEU A 146 -5.23 -49.84 9.33
CA LEU A 146 -6.21 -48.90 9.87
C LEU A 146 -5.58 -47.50 10.03
N GLY A 147 -4.31 -47.45 10.42
CA GLY A 147 -3.51 -46.23 10.47
C GLY A 147 -3.41 -45.52 9.11
N THR A 148 -3.14 -46.24 8.02
CA THR A 148 -2.98 -45.62 6.69
C THR A 148 -4.26 -44.97 6.15
N MET A 149 -5.43 -45.55 6.45
CA MET A 149 -6.73 -44.98 6.06
C MET A 149 -7.02 -43.71 6.86
N ILE A 150 -6.84 -43.76 8.18
CA ILE A 150 -7.00 -42.61 9.08
C ILE A 150 -6.09 -41.46 8.62
N MET A 151 -4.83 -41.74 8.31
CA MET A 151 -3.89 -40.74 7.80
C MET A 151 -4.31 -40.16 6.45
N SER A 152 -4.87 -40.97 5.55
CA SER A 152 -5.33 -40.50 4.23
C SER A 152 -6.56 -39.57 4.37
N CYS A 153 -7.51 -39.92 5.24
CA CYS A 153 -8.67 -39.09 5.55
C CYS A 153 -8.28 -37.80 6.28
N LEU A 154 -7.34 -37.88 7.24
CA LEU A 154 -6.80 -36.71 7.93
C LEU A 154 -6.07 -35.78 6.97
N LEU A 155 -5.18 -36.31 6.13
CA LEU A 155 -4.45 -35.53 5.14
C LEU A 155 -5.41 -34.82 4.18
N TRP A 156 -6.44 -35.53 3.71
CA TRP A 156 -7.47 -34.98 2.84
C TRP A 156 -8.23 -33.80 3.49
N ILE A 157 -8.64 -33.93 4.76
CA ILE A 157 -9.31 -32.87 5.51
C ILE A 157 -8.36 -31.70 5.77
N LEU A 158 -7.13 -31.98 6.19
CA LEU A 158 -6.11 -30.95 6.46
C LEU A 158 -5.74 -30.17 5.20
N LEU A 159 -5.70 -30.80 4.03
CA LEU A 159 -5.46 -30.10 2.76
C LEU A 159 -6.60 -29.13 2.42
N ASN A 160 -7.85 -29.54 2.61
CA ASN A 160 -9.01 -28.68 2.36
C ASN A 160 -9.06 -27.51 3.37
N ILE A 161 -8.94 -27.79 4.67
CA ILE A 161 -8.95 -26.75 5.71
C ILE A 161 -7.73 -25.82 5.55
N GLY A 162 -6.55 -26.39 5.37
CA GLY A 162 -5.30 -25.64 5.20
C GLY A 162 -5.32 -24.72 3.99
N ALA A 163 -5.90 -25.16 2.87
CA ALA A 163 -6.07 -24.33 1.69
C ALA A 163 -7.01 -23.12 1.98
N GLN A 164 -8.13 -23.34 2.66
CA GLN A 164 -9.05 -22.25 3.02
C GLN A 164 -8.41 -21.26 4.01
N VAL A 165 -7.65 -21.75 5.00
CA VAL A 165 -6.89 -20.90 5.94
C VAL A 165 -5.82 -20.09 5.21
N ALA A 166 -5.08 -20.71 4.29
CA ALA A 166 -4.05 -20.03 3.50
C ALA A 166 -4.65 -18.94 2.61
N ILE A 167 -5.80 -19.19 1.98
CA ILE A 167 -6.53 -18.19 1.20
C ILE A 167 -7.05 -17.05 2.07
N ALA A 168 -7.68 -17.36 3.21
CA ALA A 168 -8.15 -16.33 4.15
C ALA A 168 -6.98 -15.46 4.64
N SER A 169 -5.81 -16.06 4.83
CA SER A 169 -4.59 -15.37 5.23
C SER A 169 -4.06 -14.42 4.16
N VAL A 170 -4.35 -14.64 2.86
CA VAL A 170 -4.03 -13.67 1.78
C VAL A 170 -4.71 -12.33 2.04
N GLY A 171 -5.96 -12.33 2.54
CA GLY A 171 -6.69 -11.11 2.91
C GLY A 171 -6.05 -10.31 4.04
N LEU A 172 -5.16 -10.91 4.83
CA LEU A 172 -4.42 -10.24 5.92
C LEU A 172 -3.07 -9.67 5.47
N THR A 173 -2.61 -10.01 4.25
CA THR A 173 -1.28 -9.60 3.75
C THR A 173 -1.23 -8.20 3.15
N TYR A 174 -2.39 -7.59 2.95
CA TYR A 174 -2.56 -6.23 2.48
C TYR A 174 -3.53 -5.47 3.41
N SER A 175 -3.24 -4.21 3.67
CA SER A 175 -4.12 -3.31 4.41
C SER A 175 -4.35 -2.03 3.60
N VAL A 176 -5.54 -1.45 3.77
CA VAL A 176 -5.84 -0.11 3.26
C VAL A 176 -5.49 0.86 4.37
N ASP A 177 -4.29 1.43 4.30
CA ASP A 177 -3.75 2.38 5.27
C ASP A 177 -4.01 3.81 4.80
N THR A 178 -3.78 4.80 5.66
CA THR A 178 -3.81 6.20 5.24
C THR A 178 -2.65 6.54 4.30
N ALA A 179 -2.93 7.35 3.28
CA ALA A 179 -1.91 7.89 2.40
C ALA A 179 -0.95 8.76 3.23
N GLU A 180 0.32 8.40 3.20
CA GLU A 180 1.33 9.01 4.07
C GLU A 180 2.19 10.07 3.37
N LYS A 181 2.12 10.13 2.03
CA LYS A 181 3.02 10.94 1.20
C LYS A 181 2.29 12.07 0.48
N MET A 182 1.17 11.76 -0.15
CA MET A 182 0.36 12.72 -0.90
C MET A 182 -1.02 12.84 -0.27
N ALA A 183 -1.52 14.07 -0.14
CA ALA A 183 -2.88 14.36 0.23
C ALA A 183 -3.78 14.26 -1.01
N HIS A 184 -4.98 13.74 -0.81
CA HIS A 184 -6.04 13.88 -1.78
C HIS A 184 -6.54 15.32 -1.76
N MET A 185 -6.32 16.07 -2.83
CA MET A 185 -6.80 17.45 -2.93
C MET A 185 -8.25 17.45 -3.43
N SER A 186 -9.17 17.91 -2.59
CA SER A 186 -10.59 18.02 -2.91
C SER A 186 -11.06 19.46 -2.81
N ARG A 187 -11.94 19.91 -3.70
CA ARG A 187 -12.45 21.29 -3.62
C ARG A 187 -13.29 21.47 -2.34
N GLY A 188 -12.89 22.39 -1.47
CA GLY A 188 -13.52 22.59 -0.17
C GLY A 188 -13.10 23.88 0.51
N ILE A 189 -13.46 24.03 1.78
CA ILE A 189 -13.04 25.18 2.59
C ILE A 189 -11.63 24.91 3.11
N VAL A 190 -10.71 25.81 2.81
CA VAL A 190 -9.30 25.80 3.22
C VAL A 190 -9.04 26.98 4.15
N SER A 191 -8.19 26.76 5.14
CA SER A 191 -7.71 27.81 6.04
C SER A 191 -6.42 28.41 5.48
N TYR A 192 -6.44 29.72 5.20
CA TYR A 192 -5.27 30.50 4.78
C TYR A 192 -4.84 31.43 5.91
N PRO A 193 -3.53 31.69 6.09
CA PRO A 193 -3.09 32.72 7.02
C PRO A 193 -3.45 34.11 6.51
N ASN A 194 -3.81 35.01 7.43
CA ASN A 194 -4.05 36.40 7.06
C ASN A 194 -2.72 37.14 6.86
N MET A 195 -2.37 37.37 5.59
CA MET A 195 -1.12 38.01 5.17
C MET A 195 -1.30 39.49 4.78
N THR A 196 -2.28 40.17 5.39
CA THR A 196 -2.53 41.61 5.13
C THR A 196 -1.57 42.54 5.86
N GLN A 197 -1.11 42.15 7.04
CA GLN A 197 -0.14 42.88 7.87
C GLN A 197 0.47 41.92 8.91
N PHE A 198 1.49 42.38 9.64
CA PHE A 198 1.95 41.67 10.82
C PHE A 198 0.94 41.86 11.96
N PHE A 199 0.58 40.79 12.66
CA PHE A 199 -0.31 40.84 13.82
C PHE A 199 0.50 40.67 15.11
N PRO A 200 0.80 41.74 15.86
CA PRO A 200 1.46 41.64 17.15
C PRO A 200 0.60 40.86 18.15
N VAL A 201 1.23 40.11 19.06
CA VAL A 201 0.52 39.36 20.12
C VAL A 201 -0.29 40.34 20.99
N LYS A 202 -1.58 40.04 21.18
CA LYS A 202 -2.49 40.86 22.02
C LYS A 202 -2.02 40.84 23.47
N LEU A 203 -1.67 42.01 24.00
CA LEU A 203 -1.54 42.21 25.45
C LEU A 203 -2.93 42.11 26.12
N PRO A 204 -3.05 41.52 27.33
CA PRO A 204 -4.33 41.33 28.02
C PRO A 204 -5.16 42.60 28.25
N ASN A 205 -4.52 43.78 28.20
CA ASN A 205 -5.17 45.07 28.37
C ASN A 205 -5.36 45.74 26.99
N GLY A 206 -6.54 45.51 26.41
CA GLY A 206 -6.89 45.79 25.00
C GLY A 206 -6.85 47.26 24.54
N ARG A 207 -5.66 47.87 24.51
CA ARG A 207 -5.42 49.21 23.92
C ARG A 207 -4.30 49.27 22.89
N ALA A 208 -3.56 48.19 22.68
CA ALA A 208 -2.61 48.14 21.56
C ALA A 208 -3.39 47.95 20.25
N SER A 209 -3.59 49.05 19.53
CA SER A 209 -4.15 49.05 18.17
C SER A 209 -3.33 48.09 17.30
N ILE A 210 -3.99 47.11 16.69
CA ILE A 210 -3.42 46.20 15.68
C ILE A 210 -2.78 47.00 14.52
N ASN A 211 -3.18 48.26 14.35
CA ASN A 211 -2.71 49.18 13.31
C ASN A 211 -1.53 50.06 13.77
N ASN A 212 -0.88 49.77 14.90
CA ASN A 212 0.30 50.50 15.31
C ASN A 212 1.53 50.05 14.49
N LEU A 213 2.00 50.93 13.60
CA LEU A 213 3.14 50.68 12.71
C LEU A 213 4.40 50.22 13.46
N GLY A 214 4.72 50.85 14.60
CA GLY A 214 5.89 50.48 15.39
C GLY A 214 5.78 49.07 15.96
N ALA A 215 4.59 48.65 16.37
CA ALA A 215 4.34 47.27 16.82
C ALA A 215 4.50 46.27 15.67
N GLN A 216 4.03 46.61 14.47
CA GLN A 216 4.18 45.75 13.28
C GLN A 216 5.65 45.61 12.88
N GLN A 217 6.41 46.71 12.86
CA GLN A 217 7.84 46.71 12.56
C GLN A 217 8.66 45.87 13.56
N TYR A 218 8.37 45.99 14.85
CA TYR A 218 8.97 45.13 15.88
C TYR A 218 8.59 43.65 15.69
N THR A 219 7.33 43.39 15.33
CA THR A 219 6.84 42.03 15.06
C THR A 219 7.54 41.42 13.85
N ALA A 220 7.73 42.19 12.77
CA ALA A 220 8.46 41.75 11.58
C ALA A 220 9.89 41.33 11.92
N ASN A 221 10.62 42.12 12.71
CA ASN A 221 11.95 41.76 13.20
C ASN A 221 11.92 40.48 14.05
N SER A 222 10.97 40.37 14.98
CA SER A 222 10.82 39.18 15.84
C SER A 222 10.51 37.92 15.02
N PHE A 223 9.69 38.04 13.99
CA PHE A 223 9.33 36.95 13.08
C PHE A 223 10.50 36.53 12.19
N GLY A 224 11.33 37.47 11.71
CA GLY A 224 12.57 37.11 11.02
C GLY A 224 13.60 36.44 11.94
N MET A 225 13.60 36.75 13.25
CA MET A 225 14.37 35.97 14.23
C MET A 225 13.85 34.55 14.42
N MET A 226 12.54 34.33 14.34
CA MET A 226 11.94 32.98 14.41
C MET A 226 12.39 32.07 13.26
N ALA A 227 12.87 32.64 12.14
CA ALA A 227 13.43 31.89 11.03
C ALA A 227 14.54 30.92 11.44
N LEU A 228 15.28 31.22 12.51
CA LEU A 228 16.32 30.33 13.04
C LEU A 228 15.77 29.03 13.62
N ASN A 229 14.48 28.98 13.95
CA ASN A 229 13.79 27.77 14.43
C ASN A 229 13.13 26.98 13.28
N PHE A 230 13.13 27.51 12.06
CA PHE A 230 12.57 26.85 10.90
C PHE A 230 13.57 25.90 10.27
N TRP A 231 13.04 24.85 9.65
CA TRP A 231 13.86 23.95 8.86
C TRP A 231 14.29 24.69 7.60
N SER A 232 15.59 24.72 7.32
CA SER A 232 16.15 25.33 6.12
C SER A 232 16.95 24.32 5.33
N THR A 233 16.73 24.26 4.02
CA THR A 233 17.35 23.25 3.14
C THR A 233 17.63 23.80 1.76
N THR A 234 18.60 23.20 1.07
CA THR A 234 18.87 23.41 -0.36
C THR A 234 18.35 22.26 -1.22
N GLN A 235 17.58 21.34 -0.61
CA GLN A 235 16.90 20.26 -1.31
C GLN A 235 15.79 20.80 -2.22
N PRO A 236 15.39 20.04 -3.26
CA PRO A 236 14.31 20.44 -4.14
C PRO A 236 13.01 20.67 -3.36
N ILE A 237 12.27 21.68 -3.80
CA ILE A 237 10.95 22.03 -3.27
C ILE A 237 10.02 20.81 -3.45
N PRO A 238 9.27 20.39 -2.41
CA PRO A 238 8.32 19.29 -2.51
C PRO A 238 7.27 19.50 -3.60
N GLU A 239 6.81 18.41 -4.19
CA GLU A 239 5.72 18.47 -5.15
C GLU A 239 4.42 18.93 -4.46
N PRO A 240 3.55 19.70 -5.15
CA PRO A 240 2.24 20.08 -4.61
C PRO A 240 1.44 18.86 -4.15
N ALA A 241 0.61 19.05 -3.12
CA ALA A 241 -0.15 18.01 -2.42
C ALA A 241 0.68 17.04 -1.55
N THR A 242 2.00 17.20 -1.46
CA THR A 242 2.80 16.43 -0.49
C THR A 242 2.33 16.74 0.93
N ILE A 243 2.01 15.71 1.72
CA ILE A 243 1.54 15.87 3.10
C ILE A 243 2.67 16.48 3.93
N TYR A 244 2.36 17.59 4.61
CA TYR A 244 3.27 18.20 5.54
C TYR A 244 3.22 17.45 6.87
N LYS A 245 4.21 16.59 7.11
CA LYS A 245 4.40 15.83 8.35
C LYS A 245 5.57 16.39 9.15
N SER A 246 5.44 17.59 9.70
CA SER A 246 6.42 18.12 10.65
C SER A 246 5.80 19.13 11.60
N GLY A 247 6.25 19.11 12.85
CA GLY A 247 5.68 19.86 13.96
C GLY A 247 6.05 21.34 13.93
N LEU A 248 5.02 22.18 14.08
CA LEU A 248 5.09 23.58 14.56
C LEU A 248 6.04 24.56 13.82
N THR A 249 6.71 24.16 12.75
CA THR A 249 7.76 24.95 12.09
C THR A 249 7.48 25.05 10.59
N ALA A 250 8.00 26.10 9.95
CA ALA A 250 7.92 26.29 8.51
C ALA A 250 9.17 25.72 7.84
N ASP A 251 9.11 25.48 6.52
CA ASP A 251 10.26 25.07 5.72
C ASP A 251 10.69 26.21 4.77
N LEU A 252 11.99 26.49 4.76
CA LEU A 252 12.61 27.51 3.90
C LEU A 252 13.59 26.84 2.92
N PHE A 253 13.47 27.17 1.64
CA PHE A 253 14.22 26.55 0.55
C PHE A 253 15.20 27.53 -0.08
N GLY A 254 16.49 27.26 0.03
CA GLY A 254 17.53 28.05 -0.64
C GLY A 254 17.66 27.62 -2.10
N VAL A 255 17.32 28.49 -3.05
CA VAL A 255 17.34 28.18 -4.49
C VAL A 255 18.71 28.46 -5.10
N ASN A 256 19.28 29.61 -4.75
CA ASN A 256 20.60 30.05 -5.17
C ASN A 256 21.23 30.83 -4.02
N LYS A 257 22.49 31.28 -4.16
CA LYS A 257 23.18 32.07 -3.12
C LYS A 257 22.63 33.49 -2.91
N ARG A 258 21.53 33.87 -3.55
CA ARG A 258 20.93 35.20 -3.49
C ARG A 258 19.44 35.18 -3.16
N SER A 259 18.81 34.01 -3.15
CA SER A 259 17.38 33.88 -2.97
C SER A 259 16.93 32.69 -2.15
N TRP A 260 15.83 32.93 -1.43
CA TRP A 260 15.15 31.95 -0.61
C TRP A 260 13.66 31.94 -0.94
N VAL A 261 13.08 30.75 -0.89
CA VAL A 261 11.67 30.51 -1.21
C VAL A 261 10.96 29.91 0.00
N PHE A 262 9.75 30.40 0.24
CA PHE A 262 8.79 29.80 1.17
C PHE A 262 7.59 29.29 0.37
N VAL A 263 7.18 28.05 0.64
CA VAL A 263 6.01 27.42 0.03
C VAL A 263 4.87 27.41 1.03
N PHE A 264 3.71 27.92 0.61
CA PHE A 264 2.54 27.94 1.46
C PHE A 264 1.96 26.54 1.61
N MET A 265 1.39 26.29 2.78
CA MET A 265 0.61 25.08 3.04
C MET A 265 -0.88 25.41 2.93
N ASP A 266 -1.62 24.49 2.32
CA ASP A 266 -3.08 24.47 2.42
C ASP A 266 -3.44 23.58 3.60
N THR A 267 -4.29 24.09 4.48
CA THR A 267 -4.70 23.39 5.70
C THR A 267 -6.21 23.17 5.67
N SER A 268 -6.64 21.95 6.00
CA SER A 268 -8.04 21.60 6.13
C SER A 268 -8.74 22.47 7.17
N SER A 269 -10.05 22.69 7.03
CA SER A 269 -10.82 23.58 7.92
C SER A 269 -10.80 23.17 9.40
N ASP A 270 -10.55 21.90 9.68
CA ASP A 270 -10.39 21.35 11.04
C ASP A 270 -8.96 21.49 11.60
N GLY A 271 -8.01 21.96 10.79
CA GLY A 271 -6.60 22.12 11.18
C GLY A 271 -5.81 20.80 11.28
N LEU A 272 -6.42 19.67 10.90
CA LEU A 272 -5.82 18.34 11.13
C LEU A 272 -4.85 17.91 10.03
N THR A 273 -5.04 18.39 8.80
CA THR A 273 -4.24 18.00 7.63
C THR A 273 -3.72 19.22 6.93
N SER A 274 -2.41 19.27 6.72
CA SER A 274 -1.75 20.29 5.90
C SER A 274 -0.95 19.62 4.79
N ALA A 275 -0.97 20.22 3.60
CA ALA A 275 -0.17 19.80 2.47
C ALA A 275 0.47 21.01 1.80
N TYR A 276 1.63 20.82 1.16
CA TYR A 276 2.23 21.88 0.37
C TYR A 276 1.31 22.25 -0.80
N SER A 277 1.07 23.54 -0.96
CA SER A 277 0.36 24.09 -2.11
C SER A 277 1.34 24.33 -3.27
N ASP A 278 0.80 24.69 -4.44
CA ASP A 278 1.58 25.18 -5.58
C ASP A 278 1.99 26.66 -5.44
N ARG A 279 1.68 27.29 -4.30
CA ARG A 279 1.92 28.71 -4.03
C ARG A 279 3.26 28.89 -3.33
N ALA A 280 4.07 29.78 -3.88
CA ALA A 280 5.39 30.09 -3.35
C ALA A 280 5.64 31.60 -3.35
N ILE A 281 6.53 32.06 -2.47
CA ILE A 281 7.01 33.43 -2.42
C ILE A 281 8.52 33.42 -2.28
N GLU A 282 9.19 34.35 -2.96
CA GLU A 282 10.64 34.44 -3.03
C GLU A 282 11.14 35.75 -2.42
N SER A 283 12.24 35.66 -1.67
CA SER A 283 13.05 36.79 -1.25
C SER A 283 14.37 36.77 -2.00
N THR A 284 14.72 37.87 -2.67
CA THR A 284 15.96 38.03 -3.43
C THR A 284 16.80 39.17 -2.89
N SER A 285 18.12 39.05 -2.94
CA SER A 285 19.07 40.10 -2.55
C SER A 285 20.00 40.52 -3.69
N SER A 286 20.32 41.81 -3.70
CA SER A 286 21.41 42.39 -4.48
C SER A 286 22.22 43.30 -3.58
N CYS A 287 23.45 42.90 -3.26
CA CYS A 287 24.31 43.59 -2.31
C CYS A 287 25.61 44.06 -2.93
N GLU A 288 26.09 45.18 -2.44
CA GLU A 288 27.41 45.72 -2.70
C GLU A 288 28.18 45.81 -1.37
N SER A 289 29.46 45.44 -1.39
CA SER A 289 30.34 45.52 -0.23
C SER A 289 31.48 46.51 -0.48
N TYR A 290 31.81 47.27 0.55
CA TYR A 290 32.78 48.34 0.50
C TYR A 290 33.71 48.27 1.72
N PRO A 291 35.04 48.34 1.53
CA PRO A 291 35.96 48.38 2.65
C PRO A 291 35.89 49.75 3.34
N VAL A 292 35.91 49.73 4.68
CA VAL A 292 35.87 50.95 5.49
C VAL A 292 37.30 51.41 5.79
N LEU A 293 37.62 52.66 5.42
CA LEU A 293 38.94 53.26 5.59
C LEU A 293 39.12 53.84 7.00
N GLU A 294 38.09 54.49 7.53
CA GLU A 294 38.09 55.12 8.86
C GLU A 294 36.75 54.93 9.57
N GLY A 295 36.78 54.80 10.91
CA GLY A 295 35.58 54.69 11.75
C GLY A 295 34.97 53.29 11.85
N GLY A 296 35.53 52.28 11.17
CA GLY A 296 34.96 50.93 11.06
C GLY A 296 35.06 50.05 12.32
N ASN A 297 35.72 50.49 13.39
CA ASN A 297 35.82 49.74 14.64
C ASN A 297 34.53 49.76 15.48
N GLY A 298 33.49 50.47 15.03
CA GLY A 298 32.19 50.57 15.70
C GLY A 298 32.08 51.60 16.83
N ASN A 299 33.18 52.30 17.17
CA ASN A 299 33.19 53.33 18.21
C ASN A 299 32.86 54.74 17.69
N PHE A 300 32.77 54.91 16.37
CA PHE A 300 32.47 56.17 15.72
C PHE A 300 31.20 56.05 14.88
N THR A 301 30.46 57.15 14.78
CA THR A 301 29.27 57.20 13.91
C THR A 301 29.60 57.63 12.48
N ASN A 302 30.73 58.30 12.25
CA ASN A 302 31.13 58.72 10.90
C ASN A 302 32.10 57.70 10.31
N LEU A 303 31.71 57.13 9.17
CA LEU A 303 32.51 56.20 8.39
C LEU A 303 33.06 56.89 7.14
N ASN A 304 34.28 56.53 6.78
CA ASN A 304 34.86 56.89 5.49
C ASN A 304 35.06 55.61 4.68
N ILE A 305 34.38 55.49 3.54
CA ILE A 305 34.27 54.23 2.78
C ILE A 305 34.87 54.41 1.39
N SER A 306 35.59 53.39 0.90
CA SER A 306 36.17 53.41 -0.44
C SER A 306 35.20 52.90 -1.50
N LYS A 307 34.92 53.68 -2.54
CA LYS A 307 34.19 53.19 -3.72
C LYS A 307 35.16 52.45 -4.65
N LYS A 308 34.85 51.20 -4.99
CA LYS A 308 35.62 50.47 -6.01
C LYS A 308 35.52 51.22 -7.36
N GLU A 309 36.69 51.34 -8.01
CA GLU A 309 37.01 51.94 -9.31
C GLU A 309 37.65 53.34 -9.35
N ASN A 310 37.59 54.22 -8.33
CA ASN A 310 38.21 55.56 -8.47
C ASN A 310 38.76 56.23 -7.19
N SER A 311 39.01 55.50 -6.09
CA SER A 311 39.59 56.06 -4.85
C SER A 311 38.81 57.24 -4.22
N GLU A 312 37.63 57.59 -4.74
CA GLU A 312 36.75 58.57 -4.12
C GLU A 312 36.11 57.93 -2.88
N ALA A 313 36.48 58.48 -1.73
CA ALA A 313 35.91 58.07 -0.46
C ALA A 313 34.62 58.86 -0.19
N PHE A 314 33.55 58.17 0.21
CA PHE A 314 32.30 58.82 0.61
C PHE A 314 32.02 58.56 2.09
N LYS A 315 31.37 59.55 2.72
CA LYS A 315 31.06 59.53 4.15
C LYS A 315 29.68 58.95 4.39
N VAL A 316 29.59 58.02 5.34
CA VAL A 316 28.32 57.45 5.82
C VAL A 316 28.21 57.73 7.31
N LYS A 317 27.04 58.19 7.76
CA LYS A 317 26.73 58.42 9.17
C LYS A 317 25.87 57.28 9.70
N LEU A 318 26.38 56.56 10.69
CA LEU A 318 25.68 55.49 11.40
C LEU A 318 24.67 56.07 12.40
N PRO A 319 23.60 55.34 12.68
CA PRO A 319 22.60 55.75 13.66
C PRO A 319 23.09 55.66 15.11
N ILE A 320 24.11 54.83 15.39
CA ILE A 320 24.69 54.67 16.71
C ILE A 320 26.15 54.19 16.60
N ALA A 321 26.98 54.57 17.58
CA ALA A 321 28.27 53.93 17.82
C ALA A 321 28.05 52.74 18.77
N ALA A 322 27.92 51.56 18.19
CA ALA A 322 27.50 50.37 18.94
C ALA A 322 28.65 49.69 19.70
N GLY A 323 29.91 49.92 19.32
CA GLY A 323 31.09 49.19 19.82
C GLY A 323 31.66 48.15 18.83
N PRO A 324 32.75 47.45 19.20
CA PRO A 324 33.42 46.47 18.33
C PRO A 324 32.71 45.11 18.24
N ASP A 325 33.17 44.26 17.32
CA ASP A 325 32.82 42.84 17.18
C ASP A 325 31.32 42.53 17.06
N GLN A 326 30.63 43.29 16.20
CA GLN A 326 29.22 43.13 15.93
C GLN A 326 28.84 43.71 14.57
N THR A 327 27.68 43.30 14.08
CA THR A 327 27.10 43.83 12.85
C THR A 327 25.90 44.71 13.19
N THR A 328 25.96 45.97 12.77
CA THR A 328 24.86 46.94 12.92
C THR A 328 24.13 47.06 11.59
N PHE A 329 22.92 46.55 11.52
CA PHE A 329 22.03 46.72 10.37
C PHE A 329 21.17 47.96 10.58
N PHE A 330 20.92 48.71 9.53
CA PHE A 330 20.06 49.89 9.58
C PHE A 330 19.35 50.14 8.25
N THR A 331 18.22 50.81 8.33
CA THR A 331 17.37 51.09 7.18
C THR A 331 16.49 52.30 7.45
N ASN A 332 16.21 53.07 6.41
CA ASN A 332 15.10 54.03 6.45
C ASN A 332 13.83 53.29 6.02
N PRO A 333 12.85 53.08 6.93
CA PRO A 333 11.65 52.31 6.64
C PRO A 333 10.74 52.94 5.58
N PHE A 334 10.91 54.23 5.26
CA PHE A 334 10.15 54.95 4.24
C PHE A 334 10.85 55.01 2.88
N SER A 335 12.14 54.67 2.83
CA SER A 335 12.90 54.60 1.58
C SER A 335 12.76 53.22 0.95
N THR A 336 12.33 53.16 -0.30
CA THR A 336 12.07 51.90 -1.02
C THR A 336 12.80 51.88 -2.37
N CYS A 337 13.17 50.68 -2.82
CA CYS A 337 13.82 50.45 -4.11
C CYS A 337 12.88 49.89 -5.19
N GLY A 338 11.57 49.89 -4.94
CA GLY A 338 10.54 49.24 -5.77
C GLY A 338 9.53 48.48 -4.92
N GLU A 339 8.54 47.85 -5.54
CA GLU A 339 7.49 47.12 -4.81
C GLU A 339 8.05 45.94 -4.00
N GLY A 340 7.75 45.91 -2.69
CA GLY A 340 8.28 44.89 -1.79
C GLY A 340 9.80 44.94 -1.61
N CYS A 341 10.44 46.05 -2.01
CA CYS A 341 11.88 46.24 -1.95
C CYS A 341 12.27 47.27 -0.88
N SER A 342 13.27 46.93 -0.07
CA SER A 342 13.86 47.83 0.94
C SER A 342 15.38 47.86 0.82
N ILE A 343 15.95 49.02 1.17
CA ILE A 343 17.39 49.23 1.22
C ILE A 343 17.85 48.97 2.65
N VAL A 344 18.66 47.93 2.85
CA VAL A 344 19.27 47.59 4.14
C VAL A 344 20.76 47.86 4.03
N GLU A 345 21.25 48.70 4.92
CA GLU A 345 22.67 49.02 5.04
C GLU A 345 23.21 48.38 6.31
N ALA A 346 24.48 48.03 6.33
CA ALA A 346 25.08 47.42 7.50
C ALA A 346 26.57 47.74 7.64
N LEU A 347 27.00 47.86 8.89
CA LEU A 347 28.41 47.89 9.26
C LEU A 347 28.77 46.60 9.99
N GLU A 348 29.72 45.86 9.43
CA GLU A 348 30.44 44.78 10.11
C GLU A 348 31.65 45.40 10.83
N ALA A 349 31.51 45.64 12.13
CA ALA A 349 32.52 46.34 12.91
C ALA A 349 33.69 45.40 13.25
N SER A 350 34.90 45.84 12.91
CA SER A 350 36.14 45.09 13.14
C SER A 350 37.29 46.05 13.38
N ALA A 351 38.22 45.65 14.25
CA ALA A 351 39.44 46.43 14.51
C ALA A 351 40.42 46.38 13.32
N ASN A 352 40.41 45.30 12.55
CA ASN A 352 41.40 45.04 11.51
C ASN A 352 40.81 45.18 10.10
N GLU A 353 39.61 44.62 9.87
CA GLU A 353 39.00 44.52 8.54
C GLU A 353 37.50 44.84 8.57
N PRO A 354 37.12 46.10 8.77
CA PRO A 354 35.72 46.51 8.79
C PRO A 354 35.12 46.64 7.39
N TRP A 355 33.87 46.19 7.25
CA TRP A 355 33.15 46.18 5.98
C TRP A 355 31.79 46.88 6.08
N TYR A 356 31.47 47.64 5.04
CA TYR A 356 30.17 48.27 4.87
C TYR A 356 29.41 47.59 3.73
N TYR A 357 28.13 47.30 3.96
CA TYR A 357 27.27 46.65 2.98
C TYR A 357 26.06 47.53 2.69
N LYS A 358 25.67 47.54 1.42
CA LYS A 358 24.42 48.15 0.94
C LYS A 358 23.67 47.13 0.11
N CYS A 359 22.48 46.75 0.58
CA CYS A 359 21.71 45.65 0.03
C CYS A 359 20.30 46.10 -0.35
N ASN A 360 19.89 45.78 -1.57
CA ASN A 360 18.51 45.84 -2.00
C ASN A 360 17.88 44.46 -1.78
N ILE A 361 16.91 44.38 -0.88
CA ILE A 361 16.20 43.15 -0.54
C ILE A 361 14.80 43.27 -1.07
N THR A 362 14.38 42.31 -1.90
CA THR A 362 13.05 42.30 -2.52
C THR A 362 12.29 41.06 -2.13
N VAL A 363 11.08 41.23 -1.59
CA VAL A 363 10.12 40.14 -1.39
C VAL A 363 9.07 40.23 -2.50
N GLY A 364 9.11 39.24 -3.40
CA GLY A 364 8.24 39.18 -4.58
C GLY A 364 6.77 38.91 -4.22
N PRO A 365 5.85 39.05 -5.19
CA PRO A 365 4.46 38.59 -5.02
C PRO A 365 4.40 37.06 -4.90
N VAL A 366 3.26 36.55 -4.42
CA VAL A 366 3.00 35.11 -4.37
C VAL A 366 2.80 34.58 -5.79
N ILE A 367 3.59 33.57 -6.16
CA ILE A 367 3.47 32.81 -7.40
C ILE A 367 2.26 31.87 -7.27
N ASN A 368 1.46 31.74 -8.33
CA ASN A 368 0.25 30.90 -8.39
C ASN A 368 -0.89 31.28 -7.41
N ALA A 369 -0.96 32.54 -6.97
CA ALA A 369 -2.14 33.01 -6.22
C ALA A 369 -3.37 33.14 -7.16
N GLN A 370 -4.43 32.37 -6.88
CA GLN A 370 -5.70 32.38 -7.62
C GLN A 370 -6.68 33.43 -7.09
N ASN A 371 -6.62 33.69 -5.77
CA ASN A 371 -7.54 34.60 -5.08
C ASN A 371 -6.77 35.65 -4.26
N ALA A 372 -7.40 36.80 -3.98
CA ALA A 372 -6.81 37.84 -3.13
C ALA A 372 -6.40 37.33 -1.74
N ASN A 373 -7.17 36.38 -1.18
CA ASN A 373 -6.90 35.76 0.13
C ASN A 373 -5.63 34.89 0.15
N GLN A 374 -5.11 34.50 -1.01
CA GLN A 374 -3.88 33.71 -1.16
C GLN A 374 -2.64 34.59 -1.39
N SER A 375 -2.83 35.90 -1.53
CA SER A 375 -1.74 36.87 -1.77
C SER A 375 -1.16 37.41 -0.47
N VAL A 376 0.08 37.87 -0.51
CA VAL A 376 0.72 38.65 0.57
C VAL A 376 0.65 40.12 0.21
N SER A 377 0.16 40.96 1.13
CA SER A 377 -0.01 42.39 0.88
C SER A 377 1.33 43.10 0.67
N LEU A 378 1.30 44.19 -0.10
CA LEU A 378 2.48 45.01 -0.34
C LEU A 378 3.11 45.58 0.96
N PRO A 379 2.34 46.09 1.95
CA PRO A 379 2.92 46.54 3.22
C PRO A 379 3.66 45.44 3.99
N LEU A 380 3.11 44.21 4.01
CA LEU A 380 3.75 43.08 4.69
C LEU A 380 5.06 42.71 3.98
N ARG A 381 5.07 42.65 2.63
CA ARG A 381 6.29 42.39 1.85
C ARG A 381 7.39 43.42 2.09
N HIS A 382 7.06 44.71 2.06
CA HIS A 382 8.03 45.78 2.34
C HIS A 382 8.57 45.75 3.77
N MET A 383 7.72 45.45 4.75
CA MET A 383 8.17 45.38 6.13
C MET A 383 9.06 44.15 6.36
N SER A 384 8.79 43.04 5.67
CA SER A 384 9.66 41.85 5.66
C SER A 384 11.03 42.12 5.04
N SER A 385 11.11 42.84 3.91
CA SER A 385 12.40 43.15 3.27
C SER A 385 13.32 44.00 4.13
N ALA A 386 12.77 44.87 4.98
CA ALA A 386 13.52 45.68 5.94
C ALA A 386 13.70 45.02 7.33
N ALA A 387 13.07 43.88 7.59
CA ALA A 387 12.79 43.38 8.94
C ALA A 387 14.03 43.23 9.83
N ILE A 388 15.18 42.88 9.26
CA ILE A 388 16.43 42.68 10.03
C ILE A 388 16.89 43.94 10.77
N ALA A 389 16.56 45.13 10.26
CA ALA A 389 16.96 46.41 10.83
C ALA A 389 15.83 47.11 11.63
N LEU A 390 14.61 46.58 11.61
CA LEU A 390 13.46 47.24 12.24
C LEU A 390 13.46 47.08 13.78
N GLN A 391 13.14 48.17 14.47
CA GLN A 391 12.95 48.23 15.92
C GLN A 391 11.53 48.64 16.32
N GLY A 392 10.83 49.39 15.48
CA GLY A 392 9.48 49.88 15.72
C GLY A 392 9.38 51.27 16.33
N TYR A 393 10.04 51.54 17.47
CA TYR A 393 9.79 52.77 18.25
C TYR A 393 11.02 53.67 18.47
N ALA A 394 12.23 53.22 18.13
CA ALA A 394 13.48 53.94 18.34
C ALA A 394 14.16 54.31 17.00
N ALA A 395 13.40 54.99 16.14
CA ALA A 395 13.94 55.62 14.93
C ALA A 395 14.80 56.84 15.29
N ASN A 396 15.90 57.05 14.57
CA ASN A 396 16.76 58.22 14.75
C ASN A 396 16.27 59.38 13.85
N PRO A 397 15.65 60.43 14.42
CA PRO A 397 15.10 61.53 13.63
C PRO A 397 16.17 62.41 12.96
N GLU A 398 17.42 62.36 13.43
CA GLU A 398 18.54 63.08 12.79
C GLU A 398 19.05 62.39 11.51
N LEU A 399 18.54 61.20 11.21
CA LEU A 399 18.91 60.37 10.07
C LEU A 399 17.65 59.87 9.35
N ASP A 400 16.71 60.77 9.06
CA ASP A 400 15.48 60.47 8.32
C ASP A 400 14.69 59.28 8.89
N ASP A 401 14.53 59.25 10.23
CA ASP A 401 13.86 58.18 10.97
C ASP A 401 14.46 56.78 10.73
N THR A 402 15.77 56.72 10.48
CA THR A 402 16.51 55.45 10.33
C THR A 402 16.36 54.58 11.57
N GLN A 403 15.97 53.33 11.36
CA GLN A 403 15.94 52.30 12.38
C GLN A 403 17.17 51.40 12.24
N TYR A 404 17.60 50.79 13.34
CA TYR A 404 18.78 49.94 13.34
C TYR A 404 18.67 48.75 14.28
N ARG A 405 19.40 47.66 14.04
CA ARG A 405 19.52 46.56 15.00
C ARG A 405 20.97 46.11 15.05
N ILE A 406 21.39 45.69 16.23
CA ILE A 406 22.75 45.25 16.50
C ILE A 406 22.70 43.76 16.78
N TYR A 407 23.54 43.00 16.09
CA TYR A 407 23.72 41.57 16.29
C TYR A 407 25.19 41.29 16.56
N VAL A 408 25.48 40.67 17.71
CA VAL A 408 26.85 40.34 18.11
C VAL A 408 27.50 39.36 17.13
N SER A 409 28.82 39.47 16.90
CA SER A 409 29.57 38.66 15.94
C SER A 409 29.46 37.14 16.15
N GLN A 410 29.14 36.70 17.36
CA GLN A 410 28.94 35.28 17.69
C GLN A 410 27.51 34.77 17.43
N SER A 411 26.60 35.63 16.96
CA SER A 411 25.23 35.25 16.60
C SER A 411 25.09 34.96 15.11
N THR A 412 24.08 34.18 14.72
CA THR A 412 23.86 33.79 13.32
C THR A 412 23.76 34.98 12.38
N TYR A 413 23.10 36.08 12.78
CA TYR A 413 22.94 37.28 11.96
C TYR A 413 24.05 38.32 12.14
N GLY A 414 24.80 38.25 13.23
CA GLY A 414 25.94 39.15 13.46
C GLY A 414 27.27 38.63 12.93
N TYR A 415 27.33 37.34 12.55
CA TYR A 415 28.55 36.67 12.09
C TYR A 415 29.23 37.40 10.91
N PRO A 416 30.53 37.74 11.02
CA PRO A 416 31.27 38.44 9.97
C PRO A 416 31.26 37.71 8.62
N ARG A 417 31.07 38.46 7.53
CA ARG A 417 31.14 37.95 6.15
C ARG A 417 32.40 38.40 5.41
N ASN A 418 33.28 39.17 6.05
CA ASN A 418 34.60 39.55 5.56
C ASN A 418 34.56 40.14 4.13
N GLY A 419 33.56 40.96 3.84
CA GLY A 419 33.37 41.62 2.54
C GLY A 419 32.62 40.80 1.49
N SER A 420 32.14 39.59 1.80
CA SER A 420 31.33 38.78 0.86
C SER A 420 29.90 39.33 0.73
N ALA A 421 29.65 40.13 -0.30
CA ALA A 421 28.33 40.71 -0.56
C ALA A 421 27.26 39.62 -0.84
N GLU A 422 27.64 38.51 -1.46
CA GLU A 422 26.72 37.42 -1.78
C GLU A 422 26.25 36.69 -0.52
N ASP A 423 27.17 36.29 0.36
CA ASP A 423 26.81 35.61 1.60
C ASP A 423 26.04 36.52 2.56
N PHE A 424 26.36 37.82 2.56
CA PHE A 424 25.65 38.84 3.34
C PHE A 424 24.20 39.01 2.82
N GLY A 425 24.02 39.10 1.50
CA GLY A 425 22.69 39.15 0.87
C GLY A 425 21.86 37.90 1.12
N TYR A 426 22.48 36.72 1.04
CA TYR A 426 21.83 35.43 1.34
C TYR A 426 21.25 35.38 2.75
N GLN A 427 22.00 35.89 3.73
CA GLN A 427 21.59 35.95 5.14
C GLN A 427 20.44 36.94 5.37
N ILE A 428 20.47 38.12 4.75
CA ILE A 428 19.37 39.09 4.89
C ILE A 428 18.11 38.57 4.18
N SER A 429 18.26 37.92 3.02
CA SER A 429 17.13 37.29 2.32
C SER A 429 16.51 36.17 3.13
N TYR A 430 17.33 35.38 3.84
CA TYR A 430 16.85 34.37 4.79
C TYR A 430 15.99 35.00 5.90
N PHE A 431 16.46 36.11 6.47
CA PHE A 431 15.72 36.84 7.50
C PHE A 431 14.37 37.35 6.97
N ALA A 432 14.37 37.94 5.77
CA ALA A 432 13.18 38.50 5.15
C ALA A 432 12.13 37.43 4.81
N ILE A 433 12.53 36.32 4.18
CA ILE A 433 11.60 35.21 3.89
C ILE A 433 11.12 34.54 5.18
N GLY A 434 11.99 34.47 6.19
CA GLY A 434 11.66 33.92 7.49
C GLY A 434 10.58 34.74 8.21
N ALA A 435 10.60 36.06 8.08
CA ALA A 435 9.54 36.93 8.58
C ALA A 435 8.18 36.61 7.92
N ILE A 436 8.17 36.33 6.61
CA ILE A 436 6.97 35.89 5.88
C ILE A 436 6.49 34.53 6.39
N ALA A 437 7.39 33.56 6.51
CA ALA A 437 7.06 32.21 6.95
C ALA A 437 6.51 32.19 8.39
N ALA A 438 7.08 33.01 9.28
CA ALA A 438 6.60 33.17 10.64
C ALA A 438 5.23 33.86 10.67
N ALA A 439 5.01 34.88 9.85
CA ALA A 439 3.69 35.50 9.68
C ALA A 439 2.65 34.48 9.18
N ALA A 440 3.01 33.64 8.21
CA ALA A 440 2.13 32.60 7.68
C ALA A 440 1.74 31.54 8.72
N ASN A 441 2.55 31.29 9.75
CA ASN A 441 2.26 30.30 10.79
C ASN A 441 1.67 30.91 12.07
N SER A 442 1.95 32.19 12.35
CA SER A 442 1.63 32.82 13.64
C SER A 442 0.53 33.88 13.56
N ASN A 443 0.23 34.43 12.37
CA ASN A 443 -0.82 35.43 12.23
C ASN A 443 -2.20 34.84 12.53
N ASN A 444 -2.91 35.46 13.47
CA ASN A 444 -4.27 35.12 13.87
C ASN A 444 -5.12 36.40 13.79
N PRO A 445 -6.26 36.42 13.06
CA PRO A 445 -7.05 35.27 12.60
C PRO A 445 -6.67 34.70 11.23
N SER A 446 -6.96 33.40 11.02
CA SER A 446 -6.94 32.74 9.72
C SER A 446 -8.17 33.12 8.89
N ILE A 447 -8.04 33.08 7.57
CA ILE A 447 -9.08 33.37 6.58
C ILE A 447 -9.55 32.03 5.98
N TYR A 448 -10.86 31.78 5.99
CA TYR A 448 -11.45 30.60 5.37
C TYR A 448 -11.97 30.95 3.98
N ALA A 449 -11.52 30.23 2.96
CA ALA A 449 -12.01 30.41 1.60
C ALA A 449 -12.05 29.09 0.83
N ILE A 450 -12.78 29.08 -0.29
CA ILE A 450 -12.87 27.91 -1.15
C ILE A 450 -11.53 27.72 -1.87
N GLY A 451 -10.97 26.51 -1.79
CA GLY A 451 -9.72 26.11 -2.43
C GLY A 451 -9.55 24.60 -2.46
N ASP A 452 -8.32 24.16 -2.70
CA ASP A 452 -7.96 22.75 -2.74
C ASP A 452 -7.65 22.25 -1.34
N ARG A 453 -8.64 21.61 -0.73
CA ARG A 453 -8.58 21.10 0.64
C ARG A 453 -7.84 19.78 0.67
N PRO A 454 -6.73 19.66 1.42
CA PRO A 454 -6.08 18.40 1.61
C PRO A 454 -6.95 17.48 2.46
N VAL A 455 -7.12 16.25 1.99
CA VAL A 455 -7.77 15.16 2.70
C VAL A 455 -6.78 14.01 2.74
N ILE A 456 -6.67 13.35 3.89
CA ILE A 456 -5.85 12.15 3.99
C ILE A 456 -6.55 11.05 3.18
N GLY A 457 -5.97 10.74 2.02
CA GLY A 457 -6.41 9.63 1.17
C GLY A 457 -6.13 8.28 1.84
N THR A 458 -6.50 7.19 1.17
CA THR A 458 -6.09 5.84 1.59
C THR A 458 -5.24 5.19 0.52
N GLN A 459 -4.19 4.48 0.93
CA GLN A 459 -3.29 3.75 0.03
C GLN A 459 -3.28 2.27 0.39
N LEU A 460 -3.24 1.40 -0.61
CA LEU A 460 -3.10 -0.03 -0.40
C LEU A 460 -1.63 -0.36 -0.08
N LYS A 461 -1.36 -0.71 1.18
CA LYS A 461 -0.04 -1.13 1.63
C LYS A 461 0.02 -2.64 1.69
N ILE A 462 1.01 -3.22 1.01
CA ILE A 462 1.29 -4.64 1.13
C ILE A 462 2.26 -4.82 2.29
N THR A 463 1.73 -5.24 3.44
CA THR A 463 2.47 -5.35 4.71
C THR A 463 3.58 -6.40 4.64
N GLN A 464 3.33 -7.51 3.92
CA GLN A 464 4.25 -8.64 3.82
C GLN A 464 4.28 -9.23 2.42
N HIS A 465 5.00 -8.58 1.50
CA HIS A 465 5.14 -9.02 0.10
C HIS A 465 5.59 -10.49 -0.06
N ALA A 466 6.57 -10.91 0.75
CA ALA A 466 7.10 -12.27 0.69
C ALA A 466 6.06 -13.32 1.13
N LEU A 467 5.25 -13.00 2.16
CA LEU A 467 4.22 -13.89 2.66
C LEU A 467 3.05 -13.99 1.68
N LEU A 468 2.63 -12.87 1.07
CA LEU A 468 1.63 -12.85 0.00
C LEU A 468 2.05 -13.75 -1.16
N LEU A 469 3.26 -13.54 -1.70
CA LEU A 469 3.76 -14.34 -2.82
C LEU A 469 3.92 -15.82 -2.44
N GLY A 470 4.43 -16.08 -1.24
CA GLY A 470 4.59 -17.43 -0.70
C GLY A 470 3.26 -18.19 -0.59
N LEU A 471 2.19 -17.53 -0.11
CA LEU A 471 0.85 -18.13 -0.03
C LEU A 471 0.28 -18.41 -1.42
N LEU A 472 0.34 -17.46 -2.34
CA LEU A 472 -0.21 -17.63 -3.70
C LEU A 472 0.52 -18.74 -4.48
N ILE A 473 1.85 -18.74 -4.46
CA ILE A 473 2.66 -19.79 -5.11
C ILE A 473 2.44 -21.13 -4.40
N GLY A 474 2.36 -21.14 -3.07
CA GLY A 474 2.13 -22.33 -2.26
C GLY A 474 0.83 -23.03 -2.64
N LEU A 475 -0.28 -22.29 -2.75
CA LEU A 475 -1.59 -22.84 -3.14
C LEU A 475 -1.56 -23.51 -4.52
N VAL A 476 -1.01 -22.82 -5.52
CA VAL A 476 -0.88 -23.35 -6.90
C VAL A 476 0.03 -24.58 -6.93
N SER A 477 1.12 -24.56 -6.16
CA SER A 477 2.12 -25.63 -6.14
C SER A 477 1.58 -26.88 -5.46
N VAL A 478 0.88 -26.73 -4.32
CA VAL A 478 0.24 -27.86 -3.62
C VAL A 478 -0.81 -28.51 -4.52
N GLN A 479 -1.68 -27.71 -5.15
CA GLN A 479 -2.66 -28.24 -6.10
C GLN A 479 -1.98 -28.96 -7.28
N ALA A 480 -0.85 -28.42 -7.79
CA ALA A 480 -0.07 -29.04 -8.85
C ALA A 480 0.44 -30.44 -8.45
N VAL A 481 1.09 -30.52 -7.30
CA VAL A 481 1.61 -31.78 -6.75
C VAL A 481 0.47 -32.78 -6.52
N CYS A 482 -0.67 -32.34 -5.99
CA CYS A 482 -1.83 -33.19 -5.73
C CYS A 482 -2.41 -33.79 -7.03
N PHE A 483 -2.57 -33.01 -8.10
CA PHE A 483 -3.13 -33.56 -9.34
C PHE A 483 -2.13 -34.48 -10.06
N ILE A 484 -0.84 -34.16 -10.05
CA ILE A 484 0.21 -34.99 -10.65
C ILE A 484 0.32 -36.34 -9.93
N THR A 485 0.36 -36.30 -8.58
CA THR A 485 0.39 -37.53 -7.76
C THR A 485 -0.87 -38.36 -7.95
N THR A 486 -2.04 -37.73 -8.02
CA THR A 486 -3.31 -38.40 -8.30
C THR A 486 -3.29 -39.09 -9.66
N ALA A 487 -2.88 -38.39 -10.73
CA ALA A 487 -2.79 -38.99 -12.06
C ALA A 487 -1.84 -40.20 -12.10
N PHE A 488 -0.71 -40.14 -11.37
CA PHE A 488 0.24 -41.25 -11.31
C PHE A 488 -0.28 -42.46 -10.51
N VAL A 489 -0.92 -42.20 -9.36
CA VAL A 489 -1.44 -43.24 -8.46
C VAL A 489 -2.69 -43.89 -9.02
N ALA A 490 -3.66 -43.08 -9.47
CA ALA A 490 -4.93 -43.56 -10.04
C ALA A 490 -4.72 -44.33 -11.36
N ASN A 491 -3.67 -44.03 -12.14
CA ASN A 491 -3.34 -44.77 -13.36
C ASN A 491 -2.91 -46.24 -13.11
N ARG A 492 -2.66 -46.65 -11.86
CA ARG A 492 -2.36 -48.06 -11.53
C ARG A 492 -3.59 -48.97 -11.61
N VAL A 493 -4.78 -48.38 -11.63
CA VAL A 493 -6.09 -49.05 -11.55
C VAL A 493 -7.00 -48.50 -12.64
N VAL A 494 -7.99 -49.27 -13.06
CA VAL A 494 -9.00 -48.77 -14.01
C VAL A 494 -9.87 -47.75 -13.29
N VAL A 495 -9.83 -46.50 -13.75
CA VAL A 495 -10.70 -45.43 -13.23
C VAL A 495 -11.95 -45.43 -14.10
N LYS A 496 -13.11 -45.74 -13.52
CA LYS A 496 -14.37 -45.61 -14.24
C LYS A 496 -14.92 -44.19 -14.11
N ASP A 497 -15.70 -43.77 -15.11
CA ASP A 497 -16.37 -42.46 -15.11
C ASP A 497 -17.41 -42.37 -13.98
N GLU A 498 -17.69 -41.13 -13.53
CA GLU A 498 -18.59 -40.77 -12.41
C GLU A 498 -20.07 -41.09 -12.65
N SER A 499 -20.43 -41.66 -13.80
CA SER A 499 -21.82 -42.00 -14.10
C SER A 499 -22.40 -43.02 -13.10
N ILE A 500 -23.67 -42.80 -12.70
CA ILE A 500 -24.41 -43.69 -11.80
C ILE A 500 -24.46 -45.12 -12.37
N PHE A 501 -24.58 -45.26 -13.69
CA PHE A 501 -24.56 -46.55 -14.37
C PHE A 501 -23.23 -47.31 -14.24
N SER A 502 -22.11 -46.60 -14.27
CA SER A 502 -20.78 -47.17 -14.06
C SER A 502 -20.64 -47.70 -12.63
N THR A 503 -21.11 -46.93 -11.65
CA THR A 503 -21.13 -47.33 -10.25
C THR A 503 -22.05 -48.53 -10.02
N ALA A 504 -23.27 -48.50 -10.56
CA ALA A 504 -24.21 -49.62 -10.50
C ALA A 504 -23.65 -50.90 -11.13
N SER A 505 -22.91 -50.78 -12.24
CA SER A 505 -22.25 -51.93 -12.89
C SER A 505 -21.23 -52.63 -11.97
N ILE A 506 -20.62 -51.90 -11.03
CA ILE A 506 -19.61 -52.43 -10.10
C ILE A 506 -20.27 -53.10 -8.90
N LEU A 507 -21.41 -52.60 -8.45
CA LEU A 507 -22.20 -53.19 -7.36
C LEU A 507 -23.02 -54.41 -7.79
N ARG A 508 -23.05 -54.75 -9.08
CA ARG A 508 -23.78 -55.92 -9.61
C ARG A 508 -23.57 -57.22 -8.81
N PRO A 509 -22.36 -57.59 -8.35
CA PRO A 509 -22.17 -58.78 -7.53
C PRO A 509 -22.91 -58.72 -6.19
N VAL A 510 -22.94 -57.53 -5.57
CA VAL A 510 -23.66 -57.28 -4.30
C VAL A 510 -25.17 -57.35 -4.53
N MET A 511 -25.66 -56.75 -5.62
CA MET A 511 -27.08 -56.80 -6.00
C MET A 511 -27.53 -58.23 -6.32
N ASN A 512 -26.70 -59.02 -7.01
CA ASN A 512 -26.99 -60.42 -7.29
C ASN A 512 -27.06 -61.27 -6.02
N SER A 513 -26.31 -60.92 -4.96
CA SER A 513 -26.40 -61.59 -3.65
C SER A 513 -27.65 -61.22 -2.86
N LEU A 514 -28.25 -60.05 -3.13
CA LEU A 514 -29.53 -59.64 -2.54
C LEU A 514 -30.74 -60.28 -3.26
N GLY A 515 -30.60 -60.58 -4.56
CA GLY A 515 -31.70 -61.07 -5.38
C GLY A 515 -32.80 -60.00 -5.51
N ASP A 516 -34.07 -60.43 -5.46
CA ASP A 516 -35.24 -59.52 -5.47
C ASP A 516 -35.55 -58.94 -4.08
N HIS A 517 -34.80 -59.34 -3.05
CA HIS A 517 -34.98 -58.87 -1.68
C HIS A 517 -34.19 -57.57 -1.45
N GLY A 518 -34.82 -56.58 -0.81
CA GLY A 518 -34.15 -55.32 -0.45
C GLY A 518 -34.35 -54.15 -1.41
N ASN A 519 -35.27 -54.23 -2.37
CA ASN A 519 -35.57 -53.13 -3.31
C ASN A 519 -36.07 -51.82 -2.65
N VAL A 520 -36.52 -51.88 -1.39
CA VAL A 520 -36.98 -50.72 -0.59
C VAL A 520 -36.00 -50.42 0.57
N ALA A 521 -34.98 -51.24 0.76
CA ALA A 521 -34.07 -51.12 1.89
C ALA A 521 -33.07 -49.96 1.68
N GLU A 522 -32.78 -49.23 2.76
CA GLU A 522 -31.75 -48.19 2.74
C GLU A 522 -30.35 -48.83 2.66
N GLY A 523 -29.38 -48.10 2.09
CA GLY A 523 -28.01 -48.60 1.91
C GLY A 523 -27.34 -49.09 3.21
N GLU A 524 -27.68 -48.48 4.36
CA GLU A 524 -27.20 -48.91 5.67
C GLU A 524 -27.74 -50.29 6.09
N GLN A 525 -29.03 -50.55 5.83
CA GLN A 525 -29.69 -51.82 6.14
C GLN A 525 -29.16 -52.94 5.24
N ILE A 526 -28.92 -52.64 3.96
CA ILE A 526 -28.30 -53.57 3.00
C ILE A 526 -26.89 -53.96 3.46
N CYS A 527 -26.10 -52.98 3.92
CA CYS A 527 -24.76 -53.23 4.45
C CYS A 527 -24.74 -54.04 5.75
N GLU A 528 -25.80 -53.96 6.57
CA GLU A 528 -25.92 -54.70 7.82
C GLU A 528 -26.23 -56.19 7.58
N VAL A 529 -27.20 -56.48 6.68
CA VAL A 529 -27.57 -57.85 6.30
C VAL A 529 -26.40 -58.57 5.60
N LEU A 530 -25.62 -57.84 4.80
CA LEU A 530 -24.45 -58.37 4.10
C LEU A 530 -23.12 -58.10 4.81
N SER A 531 -23.14 -57.85 6.12
CA SER A 531 -21.95 -57.50 6.92
C SER A 531 -20.81 -58.55 6.87
N HIS A 532 -21.11 -59.79 6.50
CA HIS A 532 -20.14 -60.87 6.32
C HIS A 532 -19.34 -60.80 5.01
N LEU A 533 -19.76 -59.99 4.03
CA LEU A 533 -19.08 -59.85 2.75
C LEU A 533 -17.94 -58.82 2.84
N MET A 534 -16.73 -59.29 2.55
CA MET A 534 -15.51 -58.49 2.48
C MET A 534 -15.01 -58.47 1.03
N LEU A 535 -15.18 -57.34 0.34
CA LEU A 535 -14.97 -57.23 -1.11
C LEU A 535 -13.82 -56.28 -1.45
N ARG A 536 -13.21 -56.47 -2.62
CA ARG A 536 -12.15 -55.60 -3.15
C ARG A 536 -12.39 -55.25 -4.61
N TYR A 537 -11.95 -54.06 -5.02
CA TYR A 537 -11.93 -53.68 -6.43
C TYR A 537 -10.82 -54.41 -7.19
N THR A 538 -11.18 -55.32 -8.09
CA THR A 538 -10.22 -56.14 -8.85
C THR A 538 -10.71 -56.40 -10.29
N ALA A 539 -9.80 -56.79 -11.16
CA ALA A 539 -10.12 -57.29 -12.50
C ALA A 539 -10.28 -58.81 -12.42
N VAL A 540 -11.45 -59.29 -12.78
CA VAL A 540 -11.81 -60.71 -12.82
C VAL A 540 -11.92 -61.13 -14.28
N GLN A 541 -11.31 -62.26 -14.62
CA GLN A 541 -11.43 -62.86 -15.95
C GLN A 541 -12.83 -63.46 -16.12
N ASP A 542 -13.45 -63.28 -17.27
CA ASP A 542 -14.78 -63.80 -17.54
C ASP A 542 -14.75 -65.33 -17.63
N GLU A 543 -15.65 -66.02 -16.91
CA GLU A 543 -15.70 -67.49 -16.87
C GLU A 543 -16.06 -68.10 -18.24
N LYS A 544 -16.83 -67.36 -19.06
CA LYS A 544 -17.26 -67.81 -20.39
C LYS A 544 -16.26 -67.49 -21.50
N ASP A 545 -15.40 -66.50 -21.30
CA ASP A 545 -14.42 -66.06 -22.30
C ASP A 545 -13.14 -65.59 -21.59
N ARG A 546 -12.13 -66.46 -21.55
CA ARG A 546 -10.83 -66.18 -20.92
C ARG A 546 -10.09 -65.01 -21.59
N SER A 547 -10.51 -64.53 -22.76
CA SER A 547 -9.91 -63.34 -23.38
C SER A 547 -10.45 -62.02 -22.80
N VAL A 548 -11.56 -62.06 -22.04
CA VAL A 548 -12.26 -60.87 -21.54
C VAL A 548 -12.04 -60.68 -20.05
N TRP A 549 -11.66 -59.45 -19.69
CA TRP A 549 -11.53 -59.02 -18.30
C TRP A 549 -12.68 -58.10 -17.92
N ARG A 550 -13.31 -58.36 -16.78
CA ARG A 550 -14.35 -57.55 -16.16
C ARG A 550 -13.79 -56.88 -14.92
N VAL A 551 -14.21 -55.65 -14.64
CA VAL A 551 -13.77 -54.92 -13.45
C VAL A 551 -14.94 -54.71 -12.51
N GLY A 552 -14.81 -55.18 -11.27
CA GLY A 552 -15.87 -55.16 -10.26
C GLY A 552 -15.38 -55.47 -8.85
N LEU A 553 -16.32 -55.60 -7.92
CA LEU A 553 -16.06 -56.01 -6.54
C LEU A 553 -16.01 -57.54 -6.45
N SER A 554 -14.92 -58.11 -5.93
CA SER A 554 -14.74 -59.55 -5.76
C SER A 554 -13.73 -59.86 -4.65
N ASN A 555 -13.68 -61.12 -4.20
CA ASN A 555 -12.75 -61.64 -3.19
C ASN A 555 -11.47 -62.22 -3.82
N ALA A 556 -11.21 -61.94 -5.11
CA ALA A 556 -10.05 -62.46 -5.84
C ALA A 556 -8.72 -61.83 -5.38
N GLU A 557 -7.61 -62.54 -5.64
CA GLU A 557 -6.26 -62.14 -5.21
C GLU A 557 -5.82 -60.76 -5.71
N ARG A 558 -4.90 -60.15 -4.97
CA ARG A 558 -4.42 -58.79 -5.23
C ARG A 558 -3.57 -58.72 -6.50
N LEU A 559 -3.99 -57.91 -7.47
CA LEU A 559 -3.14 -57.48 -8.57
C LEU A 559 -2.31 -56.24 -8.19
N LYS A 560 -0.98 -56.28 -8.39
CA LYS A 560 -0.10 -55.11 -8.15
C LYS A 560 -0.31 -53.98 -9.18
N ARG A 561 -0.70 -54.34 -10.40
CA ARG A 561 -1.08 -53.45 -11.50
C ARG A 561 -2.10 -54.19 -12.36
N PHE A 562 -3.14 -53.49 -12.81
CA PHE A 562 -4.12 -54.08 -13.71
C PHE A 562 -3.46 -54.37 -15.07
N PRO A 563 -3.63 -55.57 -15.66
CA PRO A 563 -3.03 -55.91 -16.94
C PRO A 563 -3.55 -54.99 -18.04
N ASP A 564 -2.69 -54.61 -18.99
CA ASP A 564 -3.15 -53.93 -20.21
C ASP A 564 -4.09 -54.89 -20.96
N LEU A 565 -5.36 -54.50 -21.10
CA LEU A 565 -6.39 -55.33 -21.73
C LEU A 565 -6.14 -55.37 -23.25
N LYS A 566 -5.32 -56.30 -23.70
CA LYS A 566 -5.14 -56.65 -25.12
C LYS A 566 -6.07 -57.81 -25.44
N MET A 567 -6.92 -57.66 -26.47
CA MET A 567 -7.49 -58.82 -27.16
C MET A 567 -6.36 -59.46 -27.97
N TYR A 568 -6.24 -60.78 -27.91
CA TYR A 568 -5.62 -61.53 -29.00
C TYR A 568 -6.61 -61.50 -30.16
N ASP A 569 -6.12 -61.16 -31.36
CA ASP A 569 -6.92 -61.04 -32.58
C ASP A 569 -7.70 -62.32 -32.89
#